data_AF-A0A9P0LD73-F1
#
_entry.id   AF-A0A9P0LD73-F1
#
_cell.length_a   1.000
_cell.length_b   1.000
_cell.length_c   1.000
_cell.angle_alpha   90.00
_cell.angle_beta   90.00
_cell.angle_gamma   90.00
#
_symmetry.space_group_name_H-M   'P 1'
#
loop_
_entity.id
_entity.type
_entity.pdbx_description
1 polymer ?
#
loop_
_entity_poly.entity_id
_entity_poly.type
_entity_poly.pdbx_seq_one_letter_code
_entity_poly.pdbx_strand_id
1 'polypeptide(L)'
;MIYWVDLATWFKSTNRRRASKIGNSAYFSYWYEYLPRSCTTKLVIMQSQKKAIVTAGGLIDINLATSLTTVKTMVSYCMFLRTMGAE
;
A
#
# COMPACT_ATOMS: atom_id res chain seq x y z
N MET A 1 19.09 -4.38 19.00
CA MET A 1 18.79 -3.49 17.85
C MET A 1 17.60 -3.95 17.00
N ILE A 2 17.33 -5.25 16.86
CA ILE A 2 16.21 -5.78 16.05
C ILE A 2 14.83 -5.34 16.59
N TYR A 3 14.58 -5.42 17.90
CA TYR A 3 13.30 -5.07 18.53
C TYR A 3 12.76 -3.65 18.23
N TRP A 4 13.63 -2.65 18.10
CA TRP A 4 13.20 -1.27 17.84
C TRP A 4 12.73 -1.06 16.41
N VAL A 5 13.35 -1.76 15.46
CA VAL A 5 12.91 -1.76 14.05
C VAL A 5 11.57 -2.47 13.92
N ASP A 6 11.39 -3.61 14.58
CA ASP A 6 10.13 -4.35 14.61
C ASP A 6 9.00 -3.58 15.31
N LEU A 7 9.30 -2.85 16.38
CA LEU A 7 8.32 -2.01 17.08
C LEU A 7 7.85 -0.85 16.18
N ALA A 8 8.77 -0.21 15.45
CA ALA A 8 8.46 0.87 14.54
C ALA A 8 7.63 0.39 13.34
N THR A 9 7.99 -0.76 12.74
CA THR A 9 7.20 -1.37 11.66
C THR A 9 5.84 -1.84 12.16
N TRP A 10 5.78 -2.43 13.35
CA TRP A 10 4.54 -2.84 14.00
C TRP A 10 3.61 -1.65 14.25
N PHE A 11 4.11 -0.56 14.85
CA PHE A 11 3.32 0.64 15.13
C PHE A 11 2.78 1.27 13.85
N LYS A 12 3.63 1.39 12.82
CA LYS A 12 3.24 1.89 11.49
C LYS A 12 2.16 1.02 10.86
N SER A 13 2.28 -0.30 10.95
CA SER A 13 1.30 -1.25 10.40
C SER A 13 -0.05 -1.19 11.14
N THR A 14 -0.02 -1.04 12.46
CA THR A 14 -1.22 -0.96 13.31
C THR A 14 -2.01 0.32 13.05
N ASN A 15 -1.35 1.47 12.98
CA ASN A 15 -2.02 2.74 12.68
C ASN A 15 -2.64 2.74 11.28
N ARG A 16 -1.96 2.13 10.30
CA ARG A 16 -2.52 1.96 8.96
C ARG A 16 -3.80 1.13 8.96
N ARG A 17 -3.82 0.00 9.68
CA ARG A 17 -5.02 -0.84 9.80
C ARG A 17 -6.17 -0.05 10.45
N ARG A 18 -5.89 0.72 11.50
CA ARG A 18 -6.90 1.56 12.19
C ARG A 18 -7.47 2.64 11.26
N ALA A 19 -6.61 3.39 10.56
CA ALA A 19 -7.05 4.42 9.62
C ALA A 19 -7.90 3.87 8.48
N SER A 20 -7.53 2.71 7.91
CA SER A 20 -8.31 2.05 6.86
C SER A 20 -9.71 1.61 7.35
N LYS A 21 -9.82 1.08 8.58
CA LYS A 21 -11.11 0.72 9.17
C LYS A 21 -12.02 1.93 9.36
N ILE A 22 -11.46 3.06 9.81
CA ILE A 22 -12.20 4.32 9.99
C ILE A 22 -12.69 4.85 8.64
N GLY A 23 -11.83 4.88 7.62
CA GLY A 23 -12.22 5.29 6.27
C GLY A 23 -13.30 4.40 5.67
N ASN A 24 -13.23 3.08 5.90
CA ASN A 24 -14.23 2.12 5.45
C ASN A 24 -15.59 2.33 6.14
N SER A 25 -15.60 2.51 7.47
CA SER A 25 -16.83 2.82 8.22
C SER A 25 -17.43 4.16 7.82
N ALA A 26 -16.60 5.17 7.52
CA ALA A 26 -17.07 6.46 7.03
C ALA A 26 -17.67 6.32 5.61
N TYR A 27 -17.11 5.48 4.75
CA TYR A 27 -17.65 5.21 3.41
C TYR A 27 -19.03 4.54 3.46
N PHE A 28 -19.21 3.56 4.36
CA PHE A 28 -20.48 2.86 4.56
C PHE A 28 -21.53 3.66 5.37
N SER A 29 -21.19 4.86 5.83
CA SER A 29 -22.18 5.74 6.46
C SER A 29 -23.08 6.40 5.38
N TYR A 30 -24.30 6.81 5.74
CA TYR A 30 -25.23 7.54 4.87
C TYR A 30 -24.79 9.00 4.60
N TRP A 31 -23.49 9.23 4.43
CA TRP A 31 -22.92 10.56 4.28
C TRP A 31 -23.42 11.31 3.03
N TYR A 32 -23.90 10.57 2.02
CA TYR A 32 -24.48 11.12 0.80
C TYR A 32 -25.81 11.85 1.05
N GLU A 33 -26.54 11.49 2.10
CA GLU A 33 -27.85 12.07 2.42
C GLU A 33 -27.72 13.40 3.19
N TYR A 34 -26.56 13.66 3.81
CA TYR A 34 -26.33 14.84 4.63
C TYR A 34 -25.45 15.88 3.91
N LEU A 35 -26.09 16.70 3.06
CA LEU A 35 -25.42 17.67 2.18
C LEU A 35 -24.40 18.61 2.88
N PRO A 36 -24.64 19.22 4.06
CA PRO A 36 -23.65 20.11 4.70
C PRO A 36 -22.50 19.36 5.41
N ARG A 37 -22.68 18.07 5.77
CA ARG A 37 -21.65 17.26 6.47
C ARG A 37 -20.88 16.33 5.53
N SER A 38 -21.38 16.16 4.31
CA SER A 38 -20.81 15.33 3.25
C SER A 38 -19.40 15.76 2.80
N CYS A 39 -19.07 17.06 2.91
CA CYS A 39 -17.73 17.55 2.56
C CYS A 39 -16.66 17.00 3.52
N THR A 40 -16.94 17.05 4.83
CA THR A 40 -16.02 16.57 5.87
C THR A 40 -15.82 15.06 5.78
N THR A 41 -16.88 14.28 5.53
CA THR A 41 -16.76 12.83 5.39
C THR A 41 -15.99 12.42 4.14
N LYS A 42 -16.19 13.10 3.00
CA LYS A 42 -15.38 12.92 1.79
C LYS A 42 -13.89 13.17 2.04
N LEU A 43 -13.55 14.26 2.75
CA LEU A 43 -12.17 14.57 3.10
C LEU A 43 -11.55 13.48 4.00
N VAL A 44 -12.30 12.99 5.00
CA VAL A 44 -11.85 11.90 5.89
C VAL A 44 -11.62 10.60 5.12
N ILE A 45 -12.52 10.26 4.18
CA ILE A 45 -12.38 9.07 3.32
C ILE A 45 -11.16 9.22 2.41
N MET A 46 -11.00 10.35 1.70
CA MET A 46 -9.84 10.58 0.83
C MET A 46 -8.51 10.55 1.58
N GLN A 47 -8.44 11.16 2.76
CA GLN A 47 -7.23 11.19 3.57
C GLN A 47 -6.89 9.81 4.14
N SER A 48 -7.89 9.01 4.51
CA SER A 48 -7.71 7.63 4.98
C SER A 48 -7.31 6.66 3.86
N GLN A 49 -7.68 6.97 2.61
CA GLN A 49 -7.35 6.20 1.42
C GLN A 49 -6.03 6.64 0.76
N LYS A 50 -5.43 7.76 1.19
CA LYS A 50 -4.17 8.25 0.64
C LYS A 50 -3.13 7.14 0.79
N LYS A 51 -2.76 6.54 -0.36
CA LYS A 51 -1.90 5.38 -0.46
C LYS A 51 -0.64 5.69 0.33
N ALA A 52 -0.51 5.10 1.52
CA ALA A 52 0.74 5.12 2.23
C ALA A 52 1.71 4.32 1.36
N ILE A 53 2.45 5.05 0.53
CA ILE A 53 3.52 4.52 -0.28
C ILE A 53 4.50 3.93 0.73
N VAL A 54 4.54 2.59 0.77
CA VAL A 54 5.47 1.90 1.63
C VAL A 54 6.77 1.94 0.86
N THR A 55 7.54 3.01 1.07
CA THR A 55 8.91 3.08 0.60
C THR A 55 9.69 2.03 1.39
N ALA A 56 9.91 0.86 0.80
CA ALA A 56 10.71 -0.18 1.43
C ALA A 56 12.18 0.27 1.39
N GLY A 57 12.75 0.51 2.56
CA GLY A 57 14.16 0.91 2.70
C GLY A 57 14.53 2.27 2.11
N GLY A 58 13.57 3.15 1.79
CA GLY A 58 13.86 4.45 1.15
C GLY A 58 14.23 4.38 -0.34
N LEU A 59 14.28 3.17 -0.91
CA LEU A 59 14.82 2.94 -2.25
C LEU A 59 13.76 2.87 -3.34
N ILE A 60 12.60 2.28 -3.04
CA ILE A 60 11.56 2.04 -4.04
C ILE A 60 10.19 2.30 -3.45
N ASP A 61 9.45 3.20 -4.07
CA ASP A 61 8.02 3.34 -3.88
C ASP A 61 7.34 2.13 -4.51
N ILE A 62 6.93 1.18 -3.66
CA ILE A 62 6.30 -0.07 -4.12
C ILE A 62 4.91 0.27 -4.67
N ASN A 63 4.87 0.56 -5.96
CA ASN A 63 3.66 0.63 -6.76
C ASN A 63 3.45 -0.71 -7.48
N LEU A 64 2.20 -1.04 -7.78
CA LEU A 64 1.84 -2.29 -8.48
C LEU A 64 2.58 -2.41 -9.82
N ALA A 65 2.73 -1.29 -10.53
CA ALA A 65 3.51 -1.21 -11.76
C ALA A 65 4.97 -1.60 -11.55
N THR A 66 5.61 -1.10 -10.49
CA THR A 66 7.00 -1.41 -10.15
C THR A 66 7.19 -2.87 -9.77
N SER A 67 6.24 -3.47 -9.04
CA SER A 67 6.31 -4.92 -8.74
C SER A 67 6.16 -5.78 -10.00
N LEU A 68 5.31 -5.38 -10.94
CA LEU A 68 5.12 -6.09 -12.21
C LEU A 68 6.36 -6.01 -13.10
N THR A 69 7.04 -4.86 -13.14
CA THR A 69 8.29 -4.74 -13.91
C THR A 69 9.40 -5.58 -13.30
N THR A 70 9.53 -5.64 -11.97
CA THR A 70 10.49 -6.53 -11.31
C THR A 70 10.22 -8.01 -11.62
N VAL A 71 8.97 -8.46 -11.56
CA VAL A 71 8.64 -9.85 -11.91
C VAL A 71 8.96 -10.14 -13.38
N LYS A 72 8.68 -9.18 -14.29
CA LYS A 72 8.99 -9.32 -15.71
C LYS A 72 10.49 -9.49 -15.95
N THR A 73 11.35 -8.71 -15.29
CA THR A 73 12.80 -8.84 -15.44
C THR A 73 13.31 -10.16 -14.86
N MET A 74 12.78 -10.61 -13.72
CA MET A 74 13.10 -11.91 -13.14
C MET A 74 12.74 -13.07 -14.08
N VAL A 75 11.54 -13.05 -14.67
CA VAL A 75 11.11 -14.07 -15.62
C VAL A 75 11.98 -14.04 -16.88
N SER A 76 12.29 -12.86 -17.42
CA SER A 76 13.19 -12.73 -18.57
C SER A 76 14.57 -13.34 -18.30
N TYR A 77 15.11 -13.10 -17.10
CA TYR A 77 16.39 -13.67 -16.68
C TYR A 77 16.32 -15.19 -16.49
N CYS A 78 15.27 -15.71 -15.85
CA CYS A 78 15.06 -17.16 -15.73
C CYS A 78 14.92 -17.84 -17.09
N MET A 79 14.24 -17.21 -18.05
CA MET A 79 14.10 -17.74 -19.41
C MET A 79 15.44 -17.75 -20.13
N PHE A 80 16.23 -16.68 -20.02
CA PHE A 80 17.59 -16.63 -20.56
C PHE A 80 18.50 -17.72 -19.98
N LEU A 81 18.52 -17.89 -18.66
CA LEU A 81 19.28 -18.98 -18.02
C LEU A 81 18.80 -20.36 -18.48
N ARG A 82 17.49 -20.56 -18.64
CA ARG A 82 16.95 -21.82 -19.17
C ARG A 82 17.39 -22.10 -20.60
N THR A 83 17.46 -21.09 -21.47
CA THR A 83 17.87 -21.28 -22.86
C THR A 83 19.36 -21.60 -22.97
N MET A 84 20.19 -21.09 -22.06
CA MET A 84 21.63 -21.35 -22.06
C MET A 84 22.03 -22.68 -21.41
N GLY A 85 21.25 -23.15 -20.42
CA GLY A 85 21.51 -24.42 -19.75
C GLY A 85 20.87 -25.64 -20.43
N ALA A 86 20.24 -25.46 -21.60
CA ALA A 86 19.63 -26.53 -22.38
C ALA A 86 20.52 -27.00 -23.56
N GLU A 87 21.77 -26.54 -23.62
CA GLU A 87 22.82 -27.02 -24.54
C GLU A 87 23.64 -28.16 -23.91
#